data_AF-R9C048-F1
#
_entry.id   AF-R9C048-F1
#
_cell.length_a   1.000
_cell.length_b   1.000
_cell.length_c   1.000
_cell.angle_alpha   90.00
_cell.angle_beta   90.00
_cell.angle_gamma   90.00
#
_symmetry.space_group_name_H-M   'P 1'
#
loop_
_entity.id
_entity.type
_entity.pdbx_description
1 polymer ?
#
loop_
_entity_poly.entity_id
_entity_poly.type
_entity_poly.pdbx_seq_one_letter_code
_entity_poly.pdbx_strand_id
1 'polypeptide(L)'
;MVNDFDKEKNVLDLYNFSYISELILKYSYEYEHLIITEHSYECLLDIFNYLLSDFLFNKKQILVLSNTYINEIKESEIITSLGSRVIQFKENIDIDACVKEQILSLPQLTGKTLISKVNLLSRNIDKNVNLIRSILSFFTDQSEKSLSILDKYTITNNCLSKYDYLFKYYKIFRIKKPLEKYSYSEIYSTVNKLINSDVIKRYIRYRRFTNNNMIKILKDKINYNELDLIISKIDELVKDAEFKISFIESQYTSDFIETFSINPDMKYNDINNLVNIVNFKYNYHLLTQKKKNKFFGLFKNKKNLIDQENNLTNFVNFENQIKNEYLINLENLNFHLNKLKFLKDILKKEAYNELFNKLIKGEDLKEILVLYKKIINLCYGIKDIKKEIESLNPIESEILNYC
;
A
#
# COMPACT_ATOMS: atom_id res chain seq x y z
N MET A 1 -49.68 -23.09 -13.05
CA MET A 1 -48.44 -22.67 -12.36
C MET A 1 -48.84 -21.52 -11.46
N VAL A 2 -48.81 -21.79 -10.16
CA VAL A 2 -49.27 -20.90 -9.09
C VAL A 2 -48.05 -20.13 -8.58
N ASN A 3 -48.20 -18.80 -8.55
CA ASN A 3 -47.56 -17.82 -7.67
C ASN A 3 -46.03 -17.88 -7.43
N ASP A 4 -45.27 -17.41 -8.40
CA ASP A 4 -43.99 -16.73 -8.12
C ASP A 4 -44.00 -15.22 -8.45
N PHE A 5 -45.03 -14.71 -9.13
CA PHE A 5 -45.19 -13.26 -9.40
C PHE A 5 -45.60 -12.43 -8.18
N ASP A 6 -46.24 -13.02 -7.16
CA ASP A 6 -46.62 -12.29 -5.94
C ASP A 6 -45.41 -11.94 -5.05
N LYS A 7 -44.27 -12.62 -5.22
CA LYS A 7 -43.05 -12.30 -4.45
C LYS A 7 -42.27 -11.14 -5.04
N GLU A 8 -42.36 -10.89 -6.35
CA GLU A 8 -41.70 -9.75 -7.00
C GLU A 8 -42.51 -8.46 -6.90
N LYS A 9 -43.83 -8.55 -6.75
CA LYS A 9 -44.68 -7.37 -6.53
C LYS A 9 -44.26 -6.58 -5.27
N ASN A 10 -43.91 -7.30 -4.20
CA ASN A 10 -43.38 -6.70 -2.97
C ASN A 10 -41.99 -6.08 -3.12
N VAL A 11 -41.19 -6.49 -4.12
CA VAL A 11 -39.85 -5.94 -4.37
C VAL A 11 -39.93 -4.67 -5.22
N LEU A 12 -40.89 -4.60 -6.15
CA LEU A 12 -41.17 -3.39 -6.93
C LEU A 12 -41.79 -2.28 -6.07
N ASP A 13 -42.62 -2.62 -5.08
CA ASP A 13 -43.14 -1.65 -4.09
C ASP A 13 -42.05 -1.05 -3.18
N LEU A 14 -40.86 -1.67 -3.12
CA LEU A 14 -39.72 -1.23 -2.31
C LEU A 14 -38.73 -0.32 -3.05
N TYR A 15 -38.79 -0.24 -4.38
CA TYR A 15 -38.01 0.75 -5.12
C TYR A 15 -38.78 2.05 -5.21
N ASN A 16 -38.17 3.13 -4.72
CA ASN A 16 -38.74 4.47 -4.81
C ASN A 16 -39.10 4.75 -6.28
N PHE A 17 -40.36 5.07 -6.58
CA PHE A 17 -40.91 5.20 -7.94
C PHE A 17 -40.07 6.10 -8.87
N SER A 18 -39.35 7.07 -8.29
CA SER A 18 -38.37 7.91 -8.98
C SER A 18 -37.28 7.10 -9.69
N TYR A 19 -36.83 5.99 -9.11
CA TYR A 19 -35.76 5.14 -9.66
C TYR A 19 -36.24 4.31 -10.86
N ILE A 20 -37.46 3.75 -10.80
CA ILE A 20 -38.07 3.04 -11.93
C ILE A 20 -38.30 4.01 -13.10
N SER A 21 -38.77 5.22 -12.79
CA SER A 21 -39.00 6.29 -13.76
C SER A 21 -37.70 6.77 -14.42
N GLU A 22 -36.62 6.91 -13.64
CA GLU A 22 -35.29 7.30 -14.13
C GLU A 22 -34.66 6.20 -15.02
N LEU A 23 -34.90 4.93 -14.69
CA LEU A 23 -34.49 3.80 -15.53
C LEU A 23 -35.23 3.77 -16.87
N ILE A 24 -36.54 4.04 -16.86
CA ILE A 24 -37.35 4.10 -18.09
C ILE A 24 -36.90 5.26 -18.98
N LEU A 25 -36.61 6.44 -18.40
CA LEU A 25 -36.05 7.58 -19.11
C LEU A 25 -34.68 7.24 -19.72
N LYS A 26 -33.79 6.62 -18.94
CA LYS A 26 -32.50 6.19 -19.45
C LYS A 26 -32.64 5.20 -20.63
N TYR A 27 -33.61 4.30 -20.56
CA TYR A 27 -33.89 3.34 -21.62
C TYR A 27 -34.47 4.03 -22.88
N SER A 28 -35.34 5.02 -22.72
CA SER A 28 -35.91 5.78 -23.84
C SER A 28 -34.90 6.71 -24.53
N TYR A 29 -33.81 7.08 -23.87
CA TYR A 29 -32.68 7.75 -24.53
C TYR A 29 -31.94 6.84 -25.51
N GLU A 30 -31.87 5.54 -25.23
CA GLU A 30 -31.11 4.56 -26.00
C GLU A 30 -31.94 3.88 -27.11
N TYR A 31 -33.27 3.79 -26.97
CA TYR A 31 -34.14 3.06 -27.89
C TYR A 31 -35.37 3.88 -28.33
N GLU A 32 -35.76 3.80 -29.61
CA GLU A 32 -36.90 4.56 -30.20
C GLU A 32 -38.29 3.98 -29.87
N HIS A 33 -38.35 2.90 -29.09
CA HIS A 33 -39.59 2.20 -28.74
C HIS A 33 -39.60 1.84 -27.25
N LEU A 34 -40.79 1.86 -26.65
CA LEU A 34 -41.03 1.46 -25.27
C LEU A 34 -42.17 0.43 -25.25
N ILE A 35 -41.89 -0.75 -24.70
CA ILE A 35 -42.85 -1.84 -24.55
C ILE A 35 -43.16 -1.97 -23.06
N ILE A 36 -44.43 -1.78 -22.68
CA ILE A 36 -44.89 -1.84 -21.29
C ILE A 36 -45.99 -2.89 -21.17
N THR A 37 -45.72 -3.97 -20.45
CA THR A 37 -46.67 -5.08 -20.27
C THR A 37 -46.97 -5.31 -18.80
N GLU A 38 -48.25 -5.53 -18.46
CA GLU A 38 -48.70 -6.02 -17.14
C GLU A 38 -48.41 -5.09 -15.93
N HIS A 39 -48.70 -3.80 -16.04
CA HIS A 39 -48.58 -2.84 -14.92
C HIS A 39 -49.92 -2.23 -14.49
N SER A 40 -50.01 -1.73 -13.25
CA SER A 40 -51.20 -1.06 -12.73
C SER A 40 -51.43 0.29 -13.41
N TYR A 41 -52.68 0.73 -13.46
CA TYR A 41 -53.11 1.99 -14.08
C TYR A 41 -52.35 3.22 -13.54
N GLU A 42 -52.20 3.31 -12.21
CA GLU A 42 -51.50 4.41 -11.53
C GLU A 42 -50.02 4.48 -11.94
N CYS A 43 -49.34 3.34 -12.03
CA CYS A 43 -47.95 3.26 -12.51
C CYS A 43 -47.82 3.73 -13.95
N LEU A 44 -48.78 3.36 -14.81
CA LEU A 44 -48.77 3.76 -16.21
C LEU A 44 -48.93 5.28 -16.35
N LEU A 45 -49.85 5.89 -15.61
CA LEU A 45 -50.05 7.34 -15.61
C LEU A 45 -48.79 8.11 -15.20
N ASP A 46 -48.09 7.66 -14.16
CA ASP A 46 -46.85 8.30 -13.71
C ASP A 46 -45.73 8.17 -14.77
N ILE A 47 -45.59 7.01 -15.39
CA ILE A 47 -44.66 6.82 -16.51
C ILE A 47 -44.97 7.80 -17.65
N PHE A 48 -46.24 7.97 -18.00
CA PHE A 48 -46.66 8.93 -19.04
C PHE A 48 -46.43 10.39 -18.64
N ASN A 49 -46.66 10.75 -17.37
CA ASN A 49 -46.36 12.09 -16.83
C ASN A 49 -44.87 12.42 -16.95
N TYR A 50 -44.00 11.47 -16.59
CA TYR A 50 -42.56 11.64 -16.70
C TYR A 50 -42.10 11.74 -18.16
N LEU A 51 -42.62 10.89 -19.04
CA LEU A 51 -42.35 10.99 -20.48
C LEU A 51 -42.78 12.36 -21.03
N LEU A 52 -43.97 12.86 -20.65
CA LEU A 52 -44.47 14.16 -21.07
C LEU A 52 -43.55 15.30 -20.61
N SER A 53 -43.06 15.23 -19.38
CA SER A 53 -42.10 16.20 -18.84
C SER A 53 -40.80 16.25 -19.65
N ASP A 54 -40.25 15.11 -20.09
CA ASP A 54 -39.02 15.04 -20.90
C ASP A 54 -39.27 15.43 -22.37
N PHE A 55 -40.43 15.05 -22.93
CA PHE A 55 -40.84 15.39 -24.29
C PHE A 55 -41.02 16.89 -24.52
N LEU A 56 -41.49 17.62 -23.50
CA LEU A 56 -41.61 19.07 -23.54
C LEU A 56 -40.26 19.75 -23.78
N PHE A 57 -39.14 19.13 -23.38
CA PHE A 57 -37.80 19.69 -23.54
C PHE A 57 -37.04 19.14 -24.76
N ASN A 58 -37.24 17.88 -25.16
CA ASN A 58 -36.32 17.19 -26.10
C ASN A 58 -36.86 16.91 -27.52
N LYS A 59 -38.15 17.17 -27.82
CA LYS A 59 -38.78 17.05 -29.16
C LYS A 59 -38.64 15.70 -29.91
N LYS A 60 -38.29 14.59 -29.25
CA LYS A 60 -38.28 13.25 -29.87
C LYS A 60 -39.69 12.63 -29.95
N GLN A 61 -39.92 11.72 -30.90
CA GLN A 61 -41.13 10.88 -30.98
C GLN A 61 -40.79 9.49 -30.44
N ILE A 62 -41.70 8.88 -29.67
CA ILE A 62 -41.53 7.51 -29.15
C ILE A 62 -42.78 6.69 -29.47
N LEU A 63 -42.57 5.45 -29.90
CA LEU A 63 -43.60 4.44 -30.07
C LEU A 63 -43.83 3.73 -28.73
N VAL A 64 -45.07 3.79 -28.22
CA VAL A 64 -45.45 3.13 -26.96
C VAL A 64 -46.41 1.98 -27.24
N LEU A 65 -45.99 0.76 -26.91
CA LEU A 65 -46.78 -0.45 -27.05
C LEU A 65 -47.17 -0.95 -25.66
N SER A 66 -48.46 -0.98 -25.37
CA SER A 66 -49.00 -1.52 -24.12
C SER A 66 -50.06 -2.57 -24.40
N ASN A 67 -50.24 -3.52 -23.48
CA ASN A 67 -51.24 -4.58 -23.58
C ASN A 67 -52.40 -4.43 -22.57
N THR A 68 -52.38 -3.41 -21.70
CA THR A 68 -53.30 -3.27 -20.56
C THR A 68 -53.72 -1.80 -20.33
N TYR A 69 -54.99 -1.58 -19.96
CA TYR A 69 -55.58 -0.29 -19.57
C TYR A 69 -55.51 0.88 -20.59
N ILE A 70 -55.21 0.60 -21.87
CA ILE A 70 -55.05 1.62 -22.93
C ILE A 70 -56.27 2.55 -23.08
N ASN A 71 -57.49 2.03 -22.97
CA ASN A 71 -58.70 2.84 -23.21
C ASN A 71 -58.96 3.87 -22.11
N GLU A 72 -58.70 3.52 -20.84
CA GLU A 72 -58.81 4.45 -19.70
C GLU A 72 -57.68 5.49 -19.69
N ILE A 73 -56.54 5.14 -20.30
CA ILE A 73 -55.34 5.97 -20.36
C ILE A 73 -55.39 6.95 -21.55
N LYS A 74 -55.94 6.53 -22.72
CA LYS A 74 -56.19 7.39 -23.90
C LYS A 74 -57.07 8.61 -23.58
N GLU A 75 -57.98 8.47 -22.62
CA GLU A 75 -58.91 9.53 -22.19
C GLU A 75 -58.29 10.47 -21.14
N SER A 76 -57.08 10.18 -20.63
CA SER A 76 -56.40 11.07 -19.68
C SER A 76 -55.95 12.38 -20.35
N GLU A 77 -56.00 13.50 -19.59
CA GLU A 77 -55.53 14.82 -20.04
C GLU A 77 -54.06 14.80 -20.49
N ILE A 78 -53.27 13.88 -19.93
CA ILE A 78 -51.83 13.72 -20.18
C ILE A 78 -51.58 13.20 -21.60
N ILE A 79 -52.32 12.19 -22.06
CA ILE A 79 -52.12 11.62 -23.39
C ILE A 79 -52.76 12.44 -24.50
N THR A 80 -53.89 13.09 -24.21
CA THR A 80 -54.46 14.10 -25.11
C THR A 80 -53.50 15.27 -25.32
N SER A 81 -52.74 15.67 -24.30
CA SER A 81 -51.69 16.70 -24.39
C SER A 81 -50.46 16.28 -25.20
N LEU A 82 -50.16 14.98 -25.31
CA LEU A 82 -49.06 14.45 -26.13
C LEU A 82 -49.38 14.42 -27.64
N GLY A 83 -50.67 14.37 -28.01
CA GLY A 83 -51.16 14.53 -29.38
C GLY A 83 -50.55 13.58 -30.41
N SER A 84 -50.32 14.08 -31.63
CA SER A 84 -49.82 13.30 -32.80
C SER A 84 -48.34 12.88 -32.71
N ARG A 85 -47.68 13.07 -31.56
CA ARG A 85 -46.25 12.77 -31.35
C ARG A 85 -46.02 11.39 -30.73
N VAL A 86 -47.09 10.75 -30.26
CA VAL A 86 -47.14 9.32 -29.90
C VAL A 86 -47.70 8.57 -31.11
N ILE A 87 -46.89 7.70 -31.71
CA ILE A 87 -47.34 6.91 -32.86
C ILE A 87 -47.96 5.61 -32.35
N GLN A 88 -49.22 5.39 -32.72
CA GLN A 88 -50.03 4.15 -32.70
C GLN A 88 -50.02 3.26 -31.44
N PHE A 89 -51.14 3.29 -30.72
CA PHE A 89 -51.57 2.20 -29.84
C PHE A 89 -52.20 1.08 -30.68
N LYS A 90 -51.65 -0.13 -30.66
CA LYS A 90 -52.31 -1.33 -31.20
C LYS A 90 -52.80 -2.21 -30.05
N GLU A 91 -54.10 -2.41 -29.99
CA GLU A 91 -54.74 -3.33 -29.04
C GLU A 91 -54.65 -4.77 -29.56
N ASN A 92 -54.56 -5.73 -28.64
CA ASN A 92 -54.54 -7.17 -28.93
C ASN A 92 -53.54 -7.56 -30.02
N ILE A 93 -52.27 -7.16 -29.86
CA ILE A 93 -51.20 -7.68 -30.69
C ILE A 93 -51.05 -9.16 -30.36
N ASP A 94 -51.45 -10.03 -31.29
CA ASP A 94 -51.01 -11.42 -31.29
C ASP A 94 -49.51 -11.43 -31.62
N ILE A 95 -48.71 -11.35 -30.55
CA ILE A 95 -47.25 -11.29 -30.63
C ILE A 95 -46.72 -12.52 -31.36
N ASP A 96 -47.35 -13.68 -31.19
CA ASP A 96 -46.94 -14.91 -31.88
C ASP A 96 -47.22 -14.85 -33.39
N ALA A 97 -48.34 -14.28 -33.80
CA ALA A 97 -48.63 -14.04 -35.21
C ALA A 97 -47.68 -13.00 -35.81
N CYS A 98 -47.40 -11.91 -35.10
CA CYS A 98 -46.52 -10.84 -35.57
C CYS A 98 -45.06 -11.29 -35.66
N VAL A 99 -44.59 -12.07 -34.68
CA VAL A 99 -43.27 -12.71 -34.69
C VAL A 99 -43.19 -13.75 -35.82
N LYS A 100 -44.24 -14.55 -36.06
CA LYS A 100 -44.28 -15.47 -37.22
C LYS A 100 -44.21 -14.73 -38.55
N GLU A 101 -44.93 -13.63 -38.71
CA GLU A 101 -44.95 -12.85 -39.95
C GLU A 101 -43.61 -12.16 -40.22
N GLN A 102 -42.96 -11.64 -39.18
CA GLN A 102 -41.59 -11.10 -39.21
C GLN A 102 -40.57 -12.20 -39.53
N ILE A 103 -40.71 -13.39 -38.92
CA ILE A 103 -39.85 -14.56 -39.19
C ILE A 103 -39.98 -15.05 -40.64
N LEU A 104 -41.19 -15.05 -41.19
CA LEU A 104 -41.47 -15.52 -42.56
C LEU A 104 -41.06 -14.52 -43.64
N SER A 105 -41.01 -13.21 -43.34
CA SER A 105 -40.63 -12.13 -44.27
C SER A 105 -39.12 -11.82 -44.29
N LEU A 106 -38.37 -12.24 -43.28
CA LEU A 106 -36.90 -12.07 -43.17
C LEU A 106 -36.04 -12.65 -44.32
N PRO A 107 -36.41 -13.75 -45.01
CA PRO A 107 -35.67 -14.26 -46.16
C PRO A 107 -35.70 -13.32 -47.37
N GLN A 108 -36.82 -12.61 -47.59
CA GLN A 108 -37.04 -11.75 -48.76
C GLN A 108 -36.23 -10.44 -48.68
N LEU A 109 -35.97 -9.92 -47.48
CA LEU A 109 -35.28 -8.64 -47.30
C LEU A 109 -33.75 -8.70 -47.39
N THR A 110 -33.11 -9.89 -47.27
CA THR A 110 -31.65 -9.96 -47.07
C THR A 110 -30.91 -11.17 -47.67
N GLY A 111 -31.59 -12.13 -48.30
CA GLY A 111 -30.95 -13.15 -49.15
C GLY A 111 -30.11 -14.25 -48.46
N LYS A 112 -30.25 -14.52 -47.15
CA LYS A 112 -29.59 -15.67 -46.46
C LYS A 112 -30.56 -16.49 -45.60
N THR A 113 -30.25 -17.78 -45.39
CA THR A 113 -31.13 -18.78 -44.77
C THR A 113 -31.36 -18.59 -43.25
N LEU A 114 -32.61 -18.82 -42.86
CA LEU A 114 -33.22 -18.55 -41.54
C LEU A 114 -32.46 -19.19 -40.36
N ILE A 115 -31.94 -20.40 -40.55
CA ILE A 115 -31.21 -21.19 -39.53
C ILE A 115 -29.89 -20.52 -39.11
N SER A 116 -29.17 -19.86 -40.03
CA SER A 116 -27.90 -19.21 -39.70
C SER A 116 -28.07 -17.99 -38.77
N LYS A 117 -29.22 -17.31 -38.86
CA LYS A 117 -29.51 -16.11 -38.07
C LYS A 117 -30.05 -16.43 -36.69
N VAL A 118 -30.90 -17.45 -36.55
CA VAL A 118 -31.35 -17.94 -35.24
C VAL A 118 -30.15 -18.40 -34.41
N ASN A 119 -29.18 -19.06 -35.04
CA ASN A 119 -27.94 -19.46 -34.36
C ASN A 119 -27.08 -18.27 -33.92
N LEU A 120 -27.04 -17.17 -34.68
CA LEU A 120 -26.34 -15.94 -34.27
C LEU A 120 -27.04 -15.23 -33.10
N LEU A 121 -28.38 -15.15 -33.12
CA LEU A 121 -29.16 -14.57 -32.04
C LEU A 121 -29.04 -15.41 -30.76
N SER A 122 -29.15 -16.74 -30.87
CA SER A 122 -28.93 -17.66 -29.74
C SER A 122 -27.56 -17.46 -29.11
N ARG A 123 -26.50 -17.34 -29.93
CA ARG A 123 -25.14 -17.07 -29.42
C ARG A 123 -25.02 -15.74 -28.68
N ASN A 124 -25.72 -14.70 -29.14
CA ASN A 124 -25.74 -13.41 -28.45
C ASN A 124 -26.52 -13.48 -27.14
N ILE A 125 -27.64 -14.20 -27.11
CA ILE A 125 -28.41 -14.44 -25.88
C ILE A 125 -27.55 -15.21 -24.87
N ASP A 126 -26.89 -16.29 -25.28
CA ASP A 126 -26.00 -17.07 -24.41
C ASP A 126 -24.85 -16.22 -23.85
N LYS A 127 -24.29 -15.34 -24.68
CA LYS A 127 -23.24 -14.40 -24.26
C LYS A 127 -23.77 -13.44 -23.19
N ASN A 128 -24.96 -12.88 -23.37
CA ASN A 128 -25.57 -11.97 -22.40
C ASN A 128 -25.95 -12.68 -21.10
N VAL A 129 -26.47 -13.90 -21.18
CA VAL A 129 -26.76 -14.75 -20.00
C VAL A 129 -25.49 -15.02 -19.20
N ASN A 130 -24.37 -15.32 -19.87
CA ASN A 130 -23.09 -15.52 -19.19
C ASN A 130 -22.56 -14.23 -18.54
N LEU A 131 -22.81 -13.08 -19.15
CA LEU A 131 -22.45 -11.77 -18.61
C LEU A 131 -23.29 -11.43 -17.37
N ILE A 132 -24.59 -11.74 -17.38
CA ILE A 132 -25.46 -11.58 -16.22
C ILE A 132 -25.02 -12.53 -15.09
N ARG A 133 -24.67 -13.78 -15.41
CA ARG A 133 -24.15 -14.74 -14.43
C ARG A 133 -22.84 -14.27 -13.79
N SER A 134 -21.92 -13.67 -14.54
CA SER A 134 -20.67 -13.15 -13.98
C SER A 134 -20.88 -11.91 -13.11
N ILE A 135 -21.86 -11.07 -13.46
CA ILE A 135 -22.27 -9.94 -12.60
C ILE A 135 -22.88 -10.46 -11.31
N LEU A 136 -23.79 -11.45 -11.38
CA LEU A 136 -24.38 -12.08 -10.20
C LEU A 136 -23.31 -12.71 -9.30
N SER A 137 -22.40 -13.48 -9.88
CA SER A 137 -21.31 -14.14 -9.15
C SER A 137 -20.38 -13.12 -8.48
N PHE A 138 -20.13 -11.97 -9.12
CA PHE A 138 -19.39 -10.87 -8.50
C PHE A 138 -20.07 -10.35 -7.21
N PHE A 139 -21.40 -10.34 -7.15
CA PHE A 139 -22.14 -9.91 -5.96
C PHE A 139 -22.27 -10.99 -4.89
N THR A 140 -22.39 -12.27 -5.29
CA THR A 140 -22.76 -13.38 -4.41
C THR A 140 -21.60 -14.27 -3.98
N ASP A 141 -20.51 -14.34 -4.75
CA ASP A 141 -19.42 -15.27 -4.46
C ASP A 141 -18.62 -14.80 -3.25
N GLN A 142 -18.38 -15.74 -2.34
CA GLN A 142 -17.50 -15.56 -1.19
C GLN A 142 -16.12 -16.10 -1.55
N SER A 143 -15.05 -15.35 -1.26
CA SER A 143 -13.71 -15.94 -1.28
C SER A 143 -13.49 -16.71 0.02
N GLU A 144 -12.59 -17.71 0.04
CA GLU A 144 -12.30 -18.56 1.21
C GLU A 144 -12.02 -17.79 2.53
N LYS A 145 -11.74 -16.48 2.44
CA LYS A 145 -11.49 -15.60 3.59
C LYS A 145 -12.29 -14.29 3.58
N SER A 146 -13.28 -14.12 2.70
CA SER A 146 -14.06 -12.87 2.63
C SER A 146 -15.53 -13.07 2.27
N LEU A 147 -16.39 -12.28 2.93
CA LEU A 147 -17.82 -12.16 2.64
C LEU A 147 -18.09 -11.65 1.22
N SER A 148 -19.24 -12.02 0.67
CA SER A 148 -19.72 -11.53 -0.63
C SER A 148 -20.05 -10.03 -0.54
N ILE A 149 -20.21 -9.36 -1.69
CA ILE A 149 -20.57 -7.93 -1.70
C ILE A 149 -21.97 -7.72 -1.11
N LEU A 150 -22.89 -8.64 -1.39
CA LEU A 150 -24.24 -8.62 -0.86
C LEU A 150 -24.27 -8.81 0.66
N ASP A 151 -23.43 -9.70 1.19
CA ASP A 151 -23.24 -9.87 2.63
C ASP A 151 -22.69 -8.59 3.27
N LYS A 152 -21.66 -7.97 2.67
CA LYS A 152 -21.09 -6.70 3.15
C LYS A 152 -22.13 -5.57 3.18
N TYR A 153 -22.97 -5.48 2.16
CA TYR A 153 -24.06 -4.50 2.09
C TYR A 153 -25.09 -4.72 3.21
N THR A 154 -25.55 -5.97 3.38
CA THR A 154 -26.52 -6.36 4.42
C THR A 154 -25.98 -6.08 5.83
N ILE A 155 -24.71 -6.39 6.06
CA ILE A 155 -23.99 -6.10 7.32
C ILE A 155 -23.92 -4.60 7.60
N THR A 156 -23.69 -3.79 6.56
CA THR A 156 -23.55 -2.33 6.69
C THR A 156 -24.90 -1.66 6.96
N ASN A 157 -25.97 -2.17 6.35
CA ASN A 157 -27.31 -1.56 6.45
C ASN A 157 -28.02 -1.87 7.78
N ASN A 158 -27.75 -3.03 8.39
CA ASN A 158 -28.57 -3.53 9.50
C ASN A 158 -27.98 -3.35 10.91
N CYS A 159 -26.81 -2.73 11.09
CA CYS A 159 -26.15 -2.55 12.41
C CYS A 159 -26.20 -3.83 13.28
N LEU A 160 -25.54 -4.89 12.80
CA LEU A 160 -25.63 -6.23 13.39
C LEU A 160 -25.45 -6.28 14.91
N SER A 161 -26.32 -7.06 15.55
CA SER A 161 -26.22 -7.44 16.96
C SER A 161 -24.92 -8.18 17.25
N LYS A 162 -24.38 -8.03 18.48
CA LYS A 162 -23.17 -8.74 18.94
C LYS A 162 -23.29 -10.27 18.93
N TYR A 163 -24.53 -10.78 18.83
CA TYR A 163 -24.84 -12.21 18.80
C TYR A 163 -24.94 -12.78 17.38
N ASP A 164 -24.87 -11.93 16.35
CA ASP A 164 -24.89 -12.38 14.95
C ASP A 164 -23.56 -13.05 14.58
N TYR A 165 -23.61 -14.20 13.89
CA TYR A 165 -22.41 -14.95 13.50
C TYR A 165 -21.49 -14.15 12.53
N LEU A 166 -22.05 -13.16 11.83
CA LEU A 166 -21.31 -12.25 10.95
C LEU A 166 -20.61 -11.12 11.72
N PHE A 167 -20.98 -10.89 13.00
CA PHE A 167 -20.40 -9.85 13.85
C PHE A 167 -18.88 -10.00 14.04
N LYS A 168 -18.37 -11.24 14.03
CA LYS A 168 -16.91 -11.52 14.16
C LYS A 168 -16.07 -10.92 13.02
N TYR A 169 -16.68 -10.61 11.89
CA TYR A 169 -16.03 -9.96 10.74
C TYR A 169 -16.18 -8.43 10.76
N TYR A 170 -16.95 -7.89 11.71
CA TYR A 170 -17.08 -6.47 11.92
C TYR A 170 -15.83 -5.93 12.62
N LYS A 171 -14.97 -5.24 11.87
CA LYS A 171 -14.01 -4.32 12.49
C LYS A 171 -14.87 -3.18 13.02
N ILE A 172 -15.06 -3.08 14.35
CA ILE A 172 -15.69 -1.92 14.97
C ILE A 172 -14.93 -0.70 14.44
N PHE A 173 -15.50 0.00 13.46
CA PHE A 173 -15.17 1.39 13.25
C PHE A 173 -15.62 2.04 14.54
N ARG A 174 -14.69 2.18 15.49
CA ARG A 174 -14.87 3.08 16.61
C ARG A 174 -15.23 4.38 15.94
N ILE A 175 -16.51 4.76 16.00
CA ILE A 175 -16.91 6.14 15.83
C ILE A 175 -16.20 6.81 16.99
N LYS A 176 -14.96 7.25 16.73
CA LYS A 176 -14.31 8.21 17.60
C LYS A 176 -15.28 9.37 17.57
N LYS A 177 -15.74 9.77 18.75
CA LYS A 177 -16.41 11.03 18.91
C LYS A 177 -15.32 12.02 19.34
N PRO A 178 -14.46 12.45 18.40
CA PRO A 178 -13.40 13.40 18.73
C PRO A 178 -14.07 14.66 19.28
N LEU A 179 -13.36 15.38 20.14
CA LEU A 179 -13.80 16.69 20.63
C LEU A 179 -15.08 16.68 21.51
N GLU A 180 -15.59 15.51 21.94
CA GLU A 180 -16.80 15.42 22.82
C GLU A 180 -16.69 16.22 24.13
N LYS A 181 -15.46 16.44 24.59
CA LYS A 181 -15.18 17.20 25.81
C LYS A 181 -15.24 18.71 25.63
N TYR A 182 -15.45 19.22 24.41
CA TYR A 182 -15.49 20.65 24.11
C TYR A 182 -16.89 21.06 23.63
N SER A 183 -17.27 22.28 23.97
CA SER A 183 -18.51 22.89 23.48
C SER A 183 -18.38 23.28 22.01
N TYR A 184 -19.53 23.44 21.34
CA TYR A 184 -19.57 23.89 19.94
C TYR A 184 -18.87 25.24 19.74
N SER A 185 -19.04 26.19 20.67
CA SER A 185 -18.43 27.52 20.57
C SER A 185 -16.90 27.48 20.71
N GLU A 186 -16.36 26.63 21.57
CA GLU A 186 -14.92 26.41 21.71
C GLU A 186 -14.33 25.80 20.43
N ILE A 187 -14.99 24.78 19.87
CA ILE A 187 -14.58 24.16 18.60
C ILE A 187 -14.64 25.19 17.48
N TYR A 188 -15.77 25.86 17.31
CA TYR A 188 -16.00 26.84 16.23
C TYR A 188 -14.99 27.98 16.27
N SER A 189 -14.76 28.57 17.45
CA SER A 189 -13.78 29.66 17.60
C SER A 189 -12.35 29.18 17.33
N THR A 190 -11.98 27.97 17.75
CA THR A 190 -10.66 27.39 17.51
C THR A 190 -10.45 27.06 16.03
N VAL A 191 -11.44 26.45 15.37
CA VAL A 191 -11.39 26.17 13.93
C VAL A 191 -11.20 27.47 13.13
N ASN A 192 -11.96 28.51 13.45
CA ASN A 192 -11.81 29.80 12.78
C ASN A 192 -10.42 30.41 13.01
N LYS A 193 -9.85 30.31 14.23
CA LYS A 193 -8.47 30.73 14.50
C LYS A 193 -7.46 29.95 13.67
N LEU A 194 -7.60 28.62 13.59
CA LEU A 194 -6.71 27.75 12.82
C LEU A 194 -6.76 28.09 11.33
N ILE A 195 -7.96 28.24 10.76
CA ILE A 195 -8.17 28.58 9.34
C ILE A 195 -7.59 29.95 8.99
N ASN A 196 -7.74 30.93 9.90
CA ASN A 196 -7.22 32.29 9.71
C ASN A 196 -5.71 32.42 9.98
N SER A 197 -5.03 31.30 10.30
CA SER A 197 -3.59 31.27 10.60
C SER A 197 -2.84 30.36 9.62
N ASP A 198 -1.50 30.47 9.58
CA ASP A 198 -0.67 29.55 8.82
C ASP A 198 -0.42 28.20 9.54
N VAL A 199 -1.00 27.97 10.71
CA VAL A 199 -0.78 26.78 11.55
C VAL A 199 -1.11 25.50 10.79
N ILE A 200 -2.18 25.49 9.98
CA ILE A 200 -2.57 24.31 9.19
C ILE A 200 -1.45 23.91 8.21
N LYS A 201 -0.87 24.87 7.48
CA LYS A 201 0.24 24.59 6.53
C LYS A 201 1.46 24.07 7.27
N ARG A 202 1.78 24.66 8.43
CA ARG A 202 2.90 24.24 9.29
C ARG A 202 2.67 22.83 9.85
N TYR A 203 1.46 22.53 10.28
CA TYR A 203 1.06 21.20 10.76
C TYR A 203 1.16 20.13 9.67
N ILE A 204 0.69 20.40 8.46
CA ILE A 204 0.85 19.48 7.31
C ILE A 204 2.34 19.21 7.04
N ARG A 205 3.17 20.26 7.07
CA ARG A 205 4.62 20.12 6.88
C ARG A 205 5.26 19.30 8.01
N TYR A 206 4.84 19.52 9.25
CA TYR A 206 5.24 18.73 10.42
C TYR A 206 4.87 17.25 10.26
N ARG A 207 3.62 16.95 9.87
CA ARG A 207 3.14 15.57 9.65
C ARG A 207 3.90 14.85 8.55
N ARG A 208 4.18 15.53 7.44
CA ARG A 208 5.04 15.00 6.37
C ARG A 208 6.43 14.66 6.87
N PHE A 209 6.99 15.51 7.74
CA PHE A 209 8.28 15.27 8.37
C PHE A 209 8.24 14.07 9.34
N THR A 210 7.28 14.00 10.27
CA THR A 210 7.21 12.91 11.25
C THR A 210 6.91 11.55 10.63
N ASN A 211 6.16 11.54 9.54
CA ASN A 211 5.80 10.30 8.84
C ASN A 211 6.92 9.80 7.90
N ASN A 212 7.96 10.61 7.66
CA ASN A 212 9.04 10.25 6.76
C ASN A 212 9.96 9.21 7.41
N ASN A 213 10.05 8.04 6.80
CA ASN A 213 10.88 6.94 7.30
C ASN A 213 12.38 7.30 7.36
N MET A 214 12.87 8.19 6.49
CA MET A 214 14.28 8.60 6.49
C MET A 214 14.69 9.30 7.79
N ILE A 215 13.77 10.04 8.41
CA ILE A 215 14.06 10.77 9.65
C ILE A 215 14.07 9.85 10.87
N LYS A 216 13.45 8.66 10.77
CA LYS A 216 13.36 7.70 11.87
C LYS A 216 14.72 7.18 12.34
N ILE A 217 15.79 7.37 11.57
CA ILE A 217 17.16 7.03 11.96
C ILE A 217 17.68 7.91 13.10
N LEU A 218 17.09 9.09 13.31
CA LEU A 218 17.46 10.00 14.38
C LEU A 218 16.70 9.67 15.66
N LYS A 219 17.29 10.02 16.81
CA LYS A 219 16.62 9.95 18.11
C LYS A 219 15.43 10.91 18.16
N ASP A 220 14.43 10.58 18.96
CA ASP A 220 13.20 11.38 19.06
C ASP A 220 13.44 12.74 19.75
N LYS A 221 14.41 12.78 20.67
CA LYS A 221 14.88 13.99 21.36
C LYS A 221 16.29 14.33 20.88
N ILE A 222 16.43 15.48 20.24
CA ILE A 222 17.69 15.99 19.71
C ILE A 222 17.92 17.39 20.26
N ASN A 223 19.14 17.68 20.70
CA ASN A 223 19.53 19.04 21.03
C ASN A 223 19.74 19.85 19.74
N TYR A 224 18.76 20.66 19.37
CA TYR A 224 18.82 21.48 18.16
C TYR A 224 20.00 22.46 18.13
N ASN A 225 20.52 22.86 19.29
CA ASN A 225 21.65 23.78 19.38
C ASN A 225 22.98 23.14 18.94
N GLU A 226 23.06 21.81 18.93
CA GLU A 226 24.27 21.08 18.55
C GLU A 226 24.27 20.68 17.07
N LEU A 227 23.14 20.81 16.38
CA LEU A 227 23.00 20.34 14.99
C LEU A 227 23.93 21.07 14.02
N ASP A 228 24.14 22.38 14.20
CA ASP A 228 25.03 23.16 13.33
C ASP A 228 26.49 22.67 13.45
N LEU A 229 26.93 22.35 14.67
CA LEU A 229 28.26 21.80 14.93
C LEU A 229 28.41 20.39 14.36
N ILE A 230 27.36 19.57 14.47
CA ILE A 230 27.31 18.23 13.89
C ILE A 230 27.39 18.29 12.37
N ILE A 231 26.64 19.20 11.73
CA ILE A 231 26.67 19.40 10.27
C ILE A 231 28.09 19.80 9.83
N SER A 232 28.74 20.73 10.55
CA SER A 232 30.12 21.15 10.25
C SER A 232 31.09 19.97 10.33
N LYS A 233 31.01 19.15 11.38
CA LYS A 233 31.85 17.95 11.53
C LYS A 233 31.62 16.94 10.41
N ILE A 234 30.37 16.73 9.98
CA ILE A 234 30.09 15.86 8.83
C ILE A 234 30.73 16.45 7.56
N ASP A 235 30.63 17.76 7.35
CA ASP A 235 31.24 18.41 6.18
C ASP A 235 32.76 18.30 6.14
N GLU A 236 33.41 18.43 7.29
CA GLU A 236 34.85 18.19 7.43
C GLU A 236 35.21 16.77 7.01
N LEU A 237 34.48 15.75 7.50
CA LEU A 237 34.73 14.35 7.17
C LEU A 237 34.45 14.01 5.69
N VAL A 238 33.42 14.62 5.09
CA VAL A 238 33.09 14.39 3.67
C VAL A 238 34.16 14.98 2.75
N LYS A 239 34.73 16.13 3.13
CA LYS A 239 35.81 16.80 2.38
C LYS A 239 37.18 16.16 2.60
N ASP A 240 37.37 15.47 3.73
CA ASP A 240 38.59 14.74 4.06
C ASP A 240 38.81 13.59 3.05
N ALA A 241 39.79 13.78 2.16
CA ALA A 241 40.16 12.77 1.17
C ALA A 241 40.76 11.52 1.82
N GLU A 242 41.33 11.66 3.02
CA GLU A 242 41.96 10.61 3.81
C GLU A 242 40.98 9.92 4.76
N PHE A 243 39.70 10.33 4.78
CA PHE A 243 38.66 9.66 5.56
C PHE A 243 38.21 8.36 4.88
N LYS A 244 39.15 7.41 4.79
CA LYS A 244 38.93 6.05 4.34
C LYS A 244 39.74 5.12 5.22
N ILE A 245 39.09 4.14 5.83
CA ILE A 245 39.82 3.10 6.56
C ILE A 245 40.64 2.29 5.56
N SER A 246 41.93 2.17 5.84
CA SER A 246 42.80 1.17 5.23
C SER A 246 43.15 0.14 6.29
N PHE A 247 42.78 -1.11 6.05
CA PHE A 247 43.35 -2.23 6.78
C PHE A 247 44.65 -2.66 6.10
N ILE A 248 45.59 -3.17 6.87
CA ILE A 248 46.65 -4.01 6.31
C ILE A 248 45.96 -5.28 5.84
N GLU A 249 46.04 -5.55 4.53
CA GLU A 249 45.42 -6.72 3.90
C GLU A 249 46.38 -7.91 3.93
N SER A 250 45.95 -8.98 4.58
CA SER A 250 46.62 -10.27 4.63
C SER A 250 45.60 -11.41 4.76
N GLN A 251 46.08 -12.65 4.80
CA GLN A 251 45.25 -13.81 5.07
C GLN A 251 44.65 -13.85 6.49
N TYR A 252 45.09 -12.95 7.38
CA TYR A 252 44.68 -12.87 8.78
C TYR A 252 43.60 -11.79 9.01
N THR A 253 43.50 -10.80 8.13
CA THR A 253 42.64 -9.62 8.31
C THR A 253 41.16 -9.95 8.50
N SER A 254 40.66 -11.02 7.86
CA SER A 254 39.26 -11.45 8.02
C SER A 254 38.93 -11.89 9.44
N ASP A 255 39.84 -12.60 10.12
CA ASP A 255 39.64 -13.05 11.50
C ASP A 255 39.61 -11.86 12.46
N PHE A 256 40.41 -10.82 12.19
CA PHE A 256 40.34 -9.55 12.91
C PHE A 256 38.99 -8.86 12.74
N ILE A 257 38.53 -8.68 11.49
CA ILE A 257 37.26 -8.03 11.16
C ILE A 257 36.08 -8.76 11.82
N GLU A 258 36.04 -10.09 11.73
CA GLU A 258 34.99 -10.91 12.33
C GLU A 258 34.95 -10.75 13.85
N THR A 259 36.10 -10.88 14.51
CA THR A 259 36.21 -10.77 15.97
C THR A 259 35.83 -9.37 16.45
N PHE A 260 36.30 -8.32 15.77
CA PHE A 260 36.01 -6.94 16.13
C PHE A 260 34.53 -6.58 15.92
N SER A 261 33.88 -7.16 14.90
CA SER A 261 32.43 -6.99 14.67
C SER A 261 31.59 -7.57 15.82
N ILE A 262 32.07 -8.64 16.47
CA ILE A 262 31.42 -9.27 17.62
C ILE A 262 31.75 -8.53 18.92
N ASN A 263 32.99 -8.06 19.07
CA ASN A 263 33.48 -7.34 20.24
C ASN A 263 34.11 -5.98 19.85
N PRO A 264 33.28 -4.92 19.69
CA PRO A 264 33.73 -3.57 19.36
C PRO A 264 34.66 -2.93 20.41
N ASP A 265 34.61 -3.41 21.66
CA ASP A 265 35.39 -2.89 22.78
C ASP A 265 36.69 -3.69 23.00
N MET A 266 37.16 -4.38 21.96
CA MET A 266 38.37 -5.20 21.97
C MET A 266 39.57 -4.41 22.51
N LYS A 267 40.21 -4.94 23.56
CA LYS A 267 41.42 -4.37 24.16
C LYS A 267 42.68 -5.10 23.68
N TYR A 268 43.84 -4.53 24.02
CA TYR A 268 45.14 -5.13 23.70
C TYR A 268 45.30 -6.59 24.16
N ASN A 269 44.74 -6.95 25.32
CA ASN A 269 44.78 -8.34 25.80
C ASN A 269 43.96 -9.29 24.91
N ASP A 270 42.86 -8.81 24.35
CA ASP A 270 42.02 -9.60 23.44
C ASP A 270 42.75 -9.83 22.11
N ILE A 271 43.55 -8.85 21.65
CA ILE A 271 44.43 -8.99 20.48
C ILE A 271 45.43 -10.13 20.70
N ASN A 272 46.12 -10.18 21.83
CA ASN A 272 47.11 -11.26 22.07
C ASN A 272 46.46 -12.65 21.99
N ASN A 273 45.25 -12.81 22.53
CA ASN A 273 44.51 -14.06 22.45
C ASN A 273 44.12 -14.40 21.00
N LEU A 274 43.62 -13.42 20.25
CA LEU A 274 43.26 -13.61 18.84
C LEU A 274 44.48 -13.96 17.99
N VAL A 275 45.61 -13.28 18.20
CA VAL A 275 46.88 -13.56 17.52
C VAL A 275 47.29 -15.01 17.73
N ASN A 276 47.22 -15.52 18.96
CA ASN A 276 47.58 -16.91 19.25
C ASN A 276 46.67 -17.89 18.50
N ILE A 277 45.35 -17.65 18.52
CA ILE A 277 44.35 -18.49 17.84
C ILE A 277 44.61 -18.49 16.33
N VAL A 278 44.82 -17.32 15.74
CA VAL A 278 45.01 -17.15 14.29
C VAL A 278 46.38 -17.69 13.86
N ASN A 279 47.45 -17.41 14.59
CA ASN A 279 48.77 -17.94 14.29
C ASN A 279 48.76 -19.48 14.32
N PHE A 280 48.08 -20.08 15.30
CA PHE A 280 47.89 -21.52 15.32
C PHE A 280 47.06 -22.01 14.13
N LYS A 281 45.91 -21.36 13.83
CA LYS A 281 45.03 -21.72 12.71
C LYS A 281 45.78 -21.81 11.37
N TYR A 282 46.65 -20.84 11.06
CA TYR A 282 47.32 -20.76 9.75
C TYR A 282 48.73 -21.37 9.75
N ASN A 283 49.48 -21.25 10.84
CA ASN A 283 50.91 -21.58 10.89
C ASN A 283 51.25 -22.81 11.72
N TYR A 284 50.26 -23.56 12.25
CA TYR A 284 50.48 -24.80 13.01
C TYR A 284 51.33 -25.85 12.27
N HIS A 285 51.29 -25.85 10.94
CA HIS A 285 52.10 -26.75 10.12
C HIS A 285 53.61 -26.62 10.40
N LEU A 286 54.09 -25.46 10.87
CA LEU A 286 55.48 -25.23 11.29
C LEU A 286 55.84 -25.96 12.59
N LEU A 287 54.85 -26.19 13.47
CA LEU A 287 55.00 -26.89 14.74
C LEU A 287 54.90 -28.41 14.58
N THR A 288 54.33 -28.88 13.46
CA THR A 288 54.16 -30.32 13.21
C THR A 288 55.37 -30.93 12.51
N GLN A 289 55.88 -32.02 13.06
CA GLN A 289 56.91 -32.82 12.39
C GLN A 289 56.29 -33.55 11.19
N LYS A 290 56.86 -33.38 9.98
CA LYS A 290 56.63 -34.36 8.91
C LYS A 290 57.15 -35.71 9.39
N LYS A 291 56.26 -36.67 9.68
CA LYS A 291 56.63 -38.09 9.87
C LYS A 291 57.31 -38.58 8.60
N LYS A 292 58.65 -38.54 8.55
CA LYS A 292 59.44 -39.20 7.50
C LYS A 292 59.65 -40.66 7.90
N ASN A 293 59.41 -41.57 6.96
CA ASN A 293 59.59 -43.02 7.12
C ASN A 293 60.93 -43.38 7.78
N LYS A 294 60.86 -44.23 8.81
CA LYS A 294 61.87 -44.58 9.83
C LYS A 294 63.12 -45.34 9.33
N PHE A 295 63.47 -45.31 8.04
CA PHE A 295 64.47 -46.26 7.51
C PHE A 295 65.95 -45.82 7.54
N PHE A 296 66.30 -44.57 7.89
CA PHE A 296 67.72 -44.15 7.96
C PHE A 296 67.98 -43.18 9.13
N GLY A 297 68.49 -43.73 10.25
CA GLY A 297 68.44 -43.09 11.57
C GLY A 297 69.74 -42.58 12.19
N LEU A 298 70.90 -42.56 11.50
CA LEU A 298 72.18 -42.25 12.18
C LEU A 298 72.90 -40.96 11.77
N PHE A 299 72.47 -40.25 10.71
CA PHE A 299 73.11 -39.00 10.26
C PHE A 299 72.18 -37.77 10.13
N LYS A 300 70.96 -37.83 10.70
CA LYS A 300 69.93 -36.79 10.49
C LYS A 300 69.68 -35.85 11.68
N ASN A 301 70.38 -36.00 12.80
CA ASN A 301 69.99 -35.33 14.05
C ASN A 301 70.29 -33.82 14.07
N LYS A 302 71.43 -33.35 13.56
CA LYS A 302 71.75 -31.91 13.57
C LYS A 302 70.89 -31.09 12.61
N LYS A 303 70.69 -31.57 11.37
CA LYS A 303 69.90 -30.83 10.37
C LYS A 303 68.43 -30.72 10.76
N ASN A 304 67.85 -31.78 11.34
CA ASN A 304 66.47 -31.76 11.84
C ASN A 304 66.29 -30.82 13.04
N LEU A 305 67.27 -30.70 13.94
CA LEU A 305 67.23 -29.75 15.05
C LEU A 305 67.28 -28.30 14.56
N ILE A 306 68.18 -28.01 13.61
CA ILE A 306 68.27 -26.68 12.98
C ILE A 306 66.96 -26.33 12.24
N ASP A 307 66.39 -27.28 11.50
CA ASP A 307 65.11 -27.08 10.80
C ASP A 307 63.95 -26.84 11.80
N GLN A 308 63.98 -27.49 12.97
CA GLN A 308 63.00 -27.29 14.04
C GLN A 308 63.14 -25.91 14.71
N GLU A 309 64.37 -25.50 15.05
CA GLU A 309 64.66 -24.16 15.58
C GLU A 309 64.24 -23.07 14.59
N ASN A 310 64.53 -23.26 13.30
CA ASN A 310 64.11 -22.35 12.25
C ASN A 310 62.58 -22.26 12.13
N ASN A 311 61.88 -23.39 12.20
CA ASN A 311 60.41 -23.40 12.14
C ASN A 311 59.76 -22.73 13.37
N LEU A 312 60.30 -22.95 14.57
CA LEU A 312 59.85 -22.28 15.78
C LEU A 312 60.09 -20.78 15.69
N THR A 313 61.27 -20.37 15.21
CA THR A 313 61.61 -18.96 14.97
C THR A 313 60.63 -18.33 13.97
N ASN A 314 60.33 -19.02 12.87
CA ASN A 314 59.36 -18.56 11.88
C ASN A 314 57.94 -18.45 12.46
N PHE A 315 57.52 -19.41 13.28
CA PHE A 315 56.21 -19.39 13.94
C PHE A 315 56.06 -18.16 14.87
N VAL A 316 57.10 -17.86 15.65
CA VAL A 316 57.15 -16.65 16.51
C VAL A 316 57.20 -15.38 15.67
N ASN A 317 57.93 -15.39 14.54
CA ASN A 317 57.96 -14.25 13.63
C ASN A 317 56.59 -13.96 13.02
N PHE A 318 55.84 -14.99 12.61
CA PHE A 318 54.47 -14.83 12.14
C PHE A 318 53.55 -14.32 13.25
N GLU A 319 53.68 -14.81 14.48
CA GLU A 319 52.93 -14.30 15.63
C GLU A 319 53.11 -12.79 15.80
N ASN A 320 54.36 -12.32 15.76
CA ASN A 320 54.70 -10.91 15.86
C ASN A 320 54.17 -10.09 14.67
N GLN A 321 54.22 -10.65 13.46
CA GLN A 321 53.67 -9.99 12.27
C GLN A 321 52.14 -9.82 12.37
N ILE A 322 51.41 -10.88 12.73
CA ILE A 322 49.95 -10.85 12.94
C ILE A 322 49.61 -9.84 14.04
N LYS A 323 50.37 -9.85 15.13
CA LYS A 323 50.17 -8.89 16.22
C LYS A 323 50.33 -7.45 15.77
N ASN A 324 51.41 -7.13 15.06
CA ASN A 324 51.64 -5.78 14.56
C ASN A 324 50.55 -5.35 13.57
N GLU A 325 50.13 -6.26 12.68
CA GLU A 325 49.00 -6.04 11.77
C GLU A 325 47.74 -5.64 12.55
N TYR A 326 47.36 -6.43 13.55
CA TYR A 326 46.13 -6.20 14.32
C TYR A 326 46.19 -4.95 15.17
N LEU A 327 47.37 -4.58 15.68
CA LEU A 327 47.53 -3.32 16.43
C LEU A 327 47.35 -2.11 15.53
N ILE A 328 47.98 -2.10 14.35
CA ILE A 328 47.82 -1.01 13.38
C ILE A 328 46.36 -0.92 12.92
N ASN A 329 45.74 -2.07 12.62
CA ASN A 329 44.32 -2.12 12.23
C ASN A 329 43.41 -1.60 13.36
N LEU A 330 43.66 -1.96 14.61
CA LEU A 330 42.90 -1.47 15.76
C LEU A 330 43.08 0.03 15.96
N GLU A 331 44.31 0.55 15.85
CA GLU A 331 44.60 1.98 15.96
C GLU A 331 43.88 2.79 14.87
N ASN A 332 43.96 2.35 13.61
CA ASN A 332 43.24 2.97 12.50
C ASN A 332 41.74 2.98 12.77
N LEU A 333 41.16 1.84 13.16
CA LEU A 333 39.73 1.71 13.39
C LEU A 333 39.27 2.64 14.53
N ASN A 334 40.00 2.66 15.65
CA ASN A 334 39.72 3.55 16.78
C ASN A 334 39.83 5.03 16.42
N PHE A 335 40.78 5.42 15.58
CA PHE A 335 40.89 6.80 15.07
C PHE A 335 39.62 7.22 14.32
N HIS A 336 39.14 6.39 13.39
CA HIS A 336 37.93 6.67 12.62
C HIS A 336 36.66 6.62 13.49
N LEU A 337 36.56 5.70 14.45
CA LEU A 337 35.45 5.65 15.40
C LEU A 337 35.36 6.91 16.24
N ASN A 338 36.49 7.41 16.73
CA ASN A 338 36.53 8.65 17.50
C ASN A 338 36.07 9.84 16.65
N LYS A 339 36.47 9.91 15.36
CA LYS A 339 35.96 10.92 14.41
C LYS A 339 34.43 10.84 14.26
N LEU A 340 33.82 9.66 14.31
CA LEU A 340 32.37 9.47 14.13
C LEU A 340 31.55 9.50 15.43
N LYS A 341 32.20 9.55 16.60
CA LYS A 341 31.55 9.41 17.92
C LYS A 341 30.40 10.39 18.14
N PHE A 342 30.49 11.60 17.60
CA PHE A 342 29.45 12.63 17.72
C PHE A 342 28.10 12.21 17.09
N LEU A 343 28.11 11.30 16.12
CA LEU A 343 26.87 10.79 15.50
C LEU A 343 26.09 9.90 16.46
N LYS A 344 26.74 9.30 17.47
CA LYS A 344 26.08 8.48 18.50
C LYS A 344 25.08 9.28 19.31
N ASP A 345 25.26 10.59 19.41
CA ASP A 345 24.40 11.46 20.20
C ASP A 345 23.08 11.75 19.48
N ILE A 346 23.07 11.74 18.14
CA ILE A 346 21.90 12.06 17.33
C ILE A 346 21.24 10.85 16.64
N LEU A 347 22.00 9.81 16.29
CA LEU A 347 21.48 8.62 15.63
C LEU A 347 20.89 7.63 16.65
N LYS A 348 19.85 6.90 16.24
CA LYS A 348 19.41 5.71 16.96
C LYS A 348 20.50 4.64 16.94
N LYS A 349 20.47 3.76 17.95
CA LYS A 349 21.49 2.73 18.15
C LYS A 349 21.64 1.84 16.92
N GLU A 350 20.52 1.48 16.29
CA GLU A 350 20.48 0.62 15.10
C GLU A 350 21.20 1.28 13.92
N ALA A 351 20.91 2.56 13.64
CA ALA A 351 21.53 3.31 12.56
C ALA A 351 23.03 3.54 12.82
N TYR A 352 23.41 3.84 14.06
CA TYR A 352 24.82 3.98 14.44
C TYR A 352 25.59 2.65 14.30
N ASN A 353 24.97 1.52 14.66
CA ASN A 353 25.58 0.20 14.48
C ASN A 353 25.71 -0.17 13.00
N GLU A 354 24.77 0.23 12.15
CA GLU A 354 24.89 0.02 10.70
C GLU A 354 26.08 0.80 10.13
N LEU A 355 26.22 2.09 10.50
CA LEU A 355 27.37 2.90 10.14
C LEU A 355 28.69 2.25 10.59
N PHE A 356 28.72 1.76 11.82
CA PHE A 356 29.85 1.04 12.40
C PHE A 356 30.23 -0.23 11.61
N ASN A 357 29.24 -1.03 11.23
CA ASN A 357 29.49 -2.25 10.45
C ASN A 357 30.08 -1.94 9.07
N LYS A 358 29.61 -0.87 8.42
CA LYS A 358 30.15 -0.42 7.14
C LYS A 358 31.58 0.09 7.26
N LEU A 359 31.87 0.81 8.35
CA LEU A 359 33.22 1.25 8.69
C LEU A 359 34.18 0.05 8.80
N ILE A 360 33.80 -1.00 9.56
CA ILE A 360 34.62 -2.20 9.74
C ILE A 360 34.84 -2.96 8.42
N LYS A 361 33.86 -2.94 7.51
CA LYS A 361 33.99 -3.57 6.20
C LYS A 361 34.85 -2.77 5.20
N GLY A 362 35.36 -1.60 5.60
CA GLY A 362 36.14 -0.73 4.71
C GLY A 362 35.29 -0.06 3.63
N GLU A 363 33.97 0.03 3.81
CA GLU A 363 33.09 0.73 2.87
C GLU A 363 33.32 2.25 2.94
N ASP A 364 33.19 2.93 1.79
CA ASP A 364 33.24 4.39 1.75
C ASP A 364 31.98 4.97 2.42
N LEU A 365 32.18 5.69 3.53
CA LEU A 365 31.10 6.28 4.30
C LEU A 365 30.62 7.63 3.77
N LYS A 366 31.27 8.22 2.77
CA LYS A 366 30.96 9.58 2.28
C LYS A 366 29.50 9.73 1.88
N GLU A 367 28.95 8.80 1.12
CA GLU A 367 27.56 8.85 0.68
C GLU A 367 26.58 8.81 1.86
N ILE A 368 26.89 8.00 2.87
CA ILE A 368 26.08 7.84 4.08
C ILE A 368 26.14 9.10 4.93
N LEU A 369 27.33 9.67 5.09
CA LEU A 369 27.52 10.93 5.78
C LEU A 369 26.79 12.08 5.08
N VAL A 370 26.83 12.15 3.75
CA VAL A 370 26.04 13.11 2.96
C VAL A 370 24.54 12.91 3.16
N LEU A 371 24.08 11.66 3.21
CA LEU A 371 22.68 11.34 3.50
C LEU A 371 22.28 11.81 4.90
N TYR A 372 23.10 11.51 5.92
CA TYR A 372 22.86 11.93 7.30
C TYR A 372 22.84 13.45 7.41
N LYS A 373 23.76 14.15 6.75
CA LYS A 373 23.72 15.62 6.66
C LYS A 373 22.40 16.12 6.10
N LYS A 374 21.91 15.55 4.99
CA LYS A 374 20.61 15.94 4.41
C LYS A 374 19.47 15.75 5.41
N ILE A 375 19.44 14.62 6.11
CA ILE A 375 18.41 14.31 7.10
C ILE A 375 18.48 15.29 8.29
N ILE A 376 19.68 15.57 8.79
CA ILE A 376 19.90 16.52 9.89
C ILE A 376 19.49 17.95 9.47
N ASN A 377 19.80 18.37 8.25
CA ASN A 377 19.37 19.66 7.71
C ASN A 377 17.83 19.76 7.63
N LEU A 378 17.15 18.68 7.23
CA LEU A 378 15.68 18.64 7.25
C LEU A 378 15.14 18.81 8.67
N CYS A 379 15.75 18.15 9.66
CA CYS A 379 15.39 18.30 11.06
C CYS A 379 15.63 19.71 11.58
N TYR A 380 16.74 20.32 11.19
CA TYR A 380 17.04 21.69 11.55
C TYR A 380 16.01 22.66 10.95
N GLY A 381 15.67 22.49 9.68
CA GLY A 381 14.70 23.34 8.97
C GLY A 381 13.25 23.21 9.45
N ILE A 382 12.91 22.16 10.22
CA ILE A 382 11.57 21.99 10.82
C ILE A 382 11.53 22.38 12.31
N LYS A 383 12.66 22.78 12.92
CA LYS A 383 12.78 22.94 14.39
C LYS A 383 11.73 23.87 14.99
N ASP A 384 11.49 25.02 14.36
CA ASP A 384 10.58 26.04 14.88
C ASP A 384 9.12 25.62 14.67
N ILE A 385 8.84 25.00 13.52
CA ILE A 385 7.52 24.39 13.24
C ILE A 385 7.21 23.30 14.27
N LYS A 386 8.18 22.42 14.59
CA LYS A 386 7.97 21.37 15.58
C LYS A 386 7.65 21.97 16.95
N LYS A 387 8.43 22.96 17.42
CA LYS A 387 8.18 23.65 18.70
C LYS A 387 6.79 24.28 18.74
N GLU A 388 6.41 24.96 17.66
CA GLU A 388 5.10 25.60 17.54
C GLU A 388 3.97 24.57 17.61
N ILE A 389 4.04 23.47 16.84
CA ILE A 389 3.03 22.41 16.84
C ILE A 389 2.96 21.69 18.18
N GLU A 390 4.09 21.44 18.84
CA GLU A 390 4.14 20.84 20.19
C GLU A 390 3.60 21.77 21.27
N SER A 391 3.58 23.09 21.03
CA SER A 391 3.04 24.10 21.95
C SER A 391 1.55 24.41 21.74
N LEU A 392 0.90 23.82 20.72
CA LEU A 392 -0.52 24.01 20.47
C LEU A 392 -1.35 23.56 21.66
N ASN A 393 -2.45 24.26 21.90
CA ASN A 393 -3.35 23.88 22.97
C ASN A 393 -4.04 22.53 22.65
N PRO A 394 -4.63 21.85 23.64
CA PRO A 394 -5.19 20.52 23.44
C PRO A 394 -6.32 20.47 22.41
N ILE A 395 -7.16 21.50 22.31
CA ILE A 395 -8.28 21.54 21.36
C ILE A 395 -7.77 21.74 19.93
N GLU A 396 -6.77 22.62 19.71
CA GLU A 396 -6.10 22.81 18.41
C GLU A 396 -5.44 21.52 17.93
N SER A 397 -4.68 20.86 18.82
CA SER A 397 -4.01 19.60 18.49
C SER A 397 -5.00 18.49 18.15
N GLU A 398 -6.10 18.36 18.91
CA GLU A 398 -7.14 17.36 18.60
C GLU A 398 -7.88 17.64 17.30
N ILE A 399 -8.20 18.91 17.01
CA ILE A 399 -8.81 19.30 15.73
C ILE A 399 -7.87 18.93 14.57
N LEU A 400 -6.60 19.34 14.64
CA LEU A 400 -5.62 19.09 13.59
C LEU A 400 -5.28 17.60 13.41
N ASN A 401 -5.36 16.79 14.47
CA ASN A 401 -5.15 15.34 14.39
C ASN A 401 -6.37 14.59 13.83
N TYR A 402 -7.57 15.17 13.96
CA TYR A 402 -8.80 14.56 13.47
C TYR A 402 -9.05 14.82 11.99
N CYS A 403 -8.80 16.06 11.55
CA CYS A 403 -8.82 16.46 10.14
C CYS A 403 -7.64 15.86 9.36
#